data_AF-A0A7I6GXD8-F1
#
_entry.id   AF-A0A7I6GXD8-F1
#
_cell.length_a   1.000
_cell.length_b   1.000
_cell.length_c   1.000
_cell.angle_alpha   90.00
_cell.angle_beta   90.00
_cell.angle_gamma   90.00
#
_symmetry.space_group_name_H-M   'P 1'
#
loop_
_entity.id
_entity.type
_entity.pdbx_description
1 polymer ?
#
loop_
_entity_poly.entity_id
_entity_poly.type
_entity_poly.pdbx_seq_one_letter_code
_entity_poly.pdbx_strand_id
1 'polypeptide(L)'
;MKIINILFCVFFILLNSCNSDNNDAFNKNNNREVKSIKKRDLSETEKAKSPEELLREKLDDDQKKQLDWLKTALTDEGEFIKFLENDESKIKGALNHIKSELDKCTGENADQQKTTFKEIVKAALEGNNIDNVNQATCNNQF
;
A
#
# COMPACT_ATOMS: atom_id res chain seq x y z
N MET A 1 -7.70 -29.47 -22.67
CA MET A 1 -7.69 -29.95 -21.27
C MET A 1 -7.21 -28.79 -20.41
N LYS A 2 -8.07 -28.26 -19.54
CA LYS A 2 -7.75 -27.13 -18.66
C LYS A 2 -7.51 -27.69 -17.27
N ILE A 3 -6.26 -27.65 -16.81
CA ILE A 3 -5.91 -28.00 -15.44
C ILE A 3 -6.29 -26.80 -14.57
N ILE A 4 -7.50 -26.82 -14.02
CA ILE A 4 -7.89 -25.84 -13.00
C ILE A 4 -7.14 -26.23 -11.73
N ASN A 5 -6.28 -25.33 -11.26
CA ASN A 5 -5.52 -25.48 -10.03
C ASN A 5 -6.47 -25.38 -8.83
N ILE A 6 -6.99 -26.53 -8.38
CA ILE A 6 -7.91 -26.69 -7.23
C ILE A 6 -7.39 -26.05 -5.95
N LEU A 7 -6.10 -25.70 -5.88
CA LEU A 7 -5.48 -25.00 -4.76
C LEU A 7 -6.15 -23.64 -4.45
N PHE A 8 -6.75 -22.98 -5.45
CA PHE A 8 -7.44 -21.70 -5.26
C PHE A 8 -8.83 -21.85 -4.61
N CYS A 9 -9.47 -23.02 -4.71
CA CYS A 9 -10.82 -23.24 -4.20
C CYS A 9 -10.86 -23.49 -2.68
N VAL A 10 -9.75 -23.92 -2.08
CA VAL A 10 -9.68 -24.26 -0.64
C VAL A 10 -9.64 -23.00 0.24
N PHE A 11 -9.16 -21.85 -0.28
CA PHE A 11 -9.06 -20.60 0.48
C PHE A 11 -10.42 -19.95 0.82
N PHE A 12 -11.46 -20.17 0.02
CA PHE A 12 -12.79 -19.58 0.26
C PHE A 12 -13.60 -20.26 1.37
N ILE A 13 -13.26 -21.51 1.74
CA ILE A 13 -14.05 -22.29 2.71
C ILE A 13 -13.71 -21.89 4.17
N LEU A 14 -12.57 -21.25 4.41
CA LEU A 14 -12.12 -20.87 5.75
C LEU A 14 -12.70 -19.54 6.26
N LEU A 15 -13.35 -18.73 5.42
CA LEU A 15 -13.89 -17.41 5.81
C LEU A 15 -15.32 -17.46 6.38
N ASN A 16 -15.98 -18.62 6.38
CA ASN A 16 -17.34 -18.79 6.93
C ASN A 16 -17.39 -19.63 8.22
N SER A 17 -16.26 -19.85 8.90
CA SER A 17 -16.25 -20.50 10.22
C SER A 17 -15.81 -19.52 11.31
N CYS A 18 -16.71 -18.61 11.65
CA CYS A 18 -16.72 -17.94 12.95
C CYS A 18 -18.17 -17.84 13.43
N ASN A 19 -18.62 -18.92 14.07
CA ASN A 19 -19.66 -18.86 15.09
C ASN A 19 -19.23 -19.75 16.25
N SER A 20 -18.81 -19.15 17.37
CA SER A 20 -19.45 -19.35 18.68
C SER A 20 -18.80 -18.51 19.79
N ASP A 21 -19.68 -17.86 20.53
CA ASP A 21 -19.71 -17.76 22.00
C ASP A 21 -19.25 -16.51 22.78
N ASN A 22 -20.26 -16.04 23.53
CA ASN A 22 -20.31 -15.48 24.88
C ASN A 22 -19.50 -14.24 25.24
N ASN A 23 -20.23 -13.13 25.39
CA ASN A 23 -20.07 -12.23 26.53
C ASN A 23 -21.46 -11.83 27.06
N ASP A 24 -21.98 -12.66 27.95
CA ASP A 24 -22.93 -12.22 28.96
C ASP A 24 -22.29 -11.18 29.89
N ALA A 25 -23.15 -10.41 30.56
CA ALA A 25 -22.90 -9.51 31.68
C ALA A 25 -22.61 -8.03 31.35
N PHE A 26 -23.65 -7.30 30.96
CA PHE A 26 -23.82 -5.92 31.44
C PHE A 26 -25.15 -5.79 32.20
N ASN A 27 -25.12 -6.17 33.49
CA ASN A 27 -26.14 -5.84 34.47
C ASN A 27 -25.47 -5.10 35.65
N LYS A 28 -25.68 -3.78 35.73
CA LYS A 28 -26.16 -3.02 36.91
C LYS A 28 -25.73 -1.55 36.88
N ASN A 29 -26.73 -0.69 36.74
CA ASN A 29 -26.98 0.60 37.39
C ASN A 29 -25.82 1.22 38.19
N ASN A 30 -25.48 2.48 37.90
CA ASN A 30 -25.33 3.53 38.92
C ASN A 30 -25.45 4.94 38.32
N ASN A 31 -26.51 5.62 38.75
CA ASN A 31 -26.86 7.00 38.48
C ASN A 31 -25.83 7.93 39.16
N ARG A 32 -24.97 8.62 38.40
CA ARG A 32 -24.21 9.79 38.89
C ARG A 32 -24.04 10.80 37.76
N GLU A 33 -24.68 11.95 37.94
CA GLU A 33 -24.53 13.15 37.12
C GLU A 33 -23.06 13.47 36.87
N VAL A 34 -22.63 13.37 35.61
CA VAL A 34 -21.39 14.00 35.18
C VAL A 34 -21.76 15.40 34.73
N LYS A 35 -21.46 16.39 35.59
CA LYS A 35 -21.47 17.81 35.27
C LYS A 35 -20.93 18.02 33.86
N SER A 36 -21.70 18.72 33.03
CA SER A 36 -21.34 19.10 31.67
C SER A 36 -19.98 19.82 31.67
N ILE A 37 -18.93 19.08 31.33
CA ILE A 37 -17.63 19.65 31.01
C ILE A 37 -17.88 20.50 29.78
N LYS A 38 -17.80 21.82 29.99
CA LYS A 38 -17.76 22.87 28.97
C LYS A 38 -17.09 22.33 27.71
N LYS A 39 -17.83 22.32 26.60
CA LYS A 39 -17.28 22.09 25.26
C LYS A 39 -16.06 23.00 25.14
N ARG A 40 -14.86 22.43 25.20
CA ARG A 40 -13.70 23.08 24.62
C ARG A 40 -14.01 23.08 23.13
N ASP A 41 -14.11 24.26 22.55
CA ASP A 41 -13.98 24.41 21.11
C ASP A 41 -12.66 23.75 20.73
N LEU A 42 -12.75 22.58 20.09
CA LEU A 42 -11.64 21.98 19.34
C LEU A 42 -11.53 22.77 18.03
N SER A 43 -11.27 24.07 18.11
CA SER A 43 -10.76 24.81 16.95
C SER A 43 -9.33 24.33 16.72
N GLU A 44 -9.14 23.62 15.60
CA GLU A 44 -7.87 23.14 15.05
C GLU A 44 -7.23 21.96 15.82
N THR A 45 -7.86 20.79 15.74
CA THR A 45 -7.07 19.55 15.81
C THR A 45 -6.30 19.45 14.50
N GLU A 46 -4.99 19.70 14.52
CA GLU A 46 -4.11 19.35 13.40
C GLU A 46 -4.45 17.91 12.99
N LYS A 47 -5.03 17.74 11.80
CA LYS A 47 -5.42 16.43 11.28
C LYS A 47 -4.14 15.58 11.28
N ALA A 48 -4.15 14.48 12.03
CA ALA A 48 -2.98 13.60 12.09
C ALA A 48 -2.57 13.22 10.67
N LYS A 49 -1.30 13.49 10.32
CA LYS A 49 -0.74 13.20 8.99
C LYS A 49 -0.79 11.71 8.73
N SER A 50 -1.17 11.33 7.51
CA SER A 50 -1.12 9.96 7.02
C SER A 50 0.33 9.45 6.91
N PRO A 51 0.55 8.11 6.91
CA PRO A 51 1.88 7.55 6.67
C PRO A 51 2.52 8.04 5.36
N GLU A 52 1.71 8.24 4.31
CA GLU A 52 2.16 8.80 3.03
C GLU A 52 2.66 10.25 3.18
N GLU A 53 1.91 11.11 3.88
CA GLU A 53 2.31 12.51 4.12
C GLU A 53 3.60 12.59 4.94
N LEU A 54 3.73 11.77 5.98
CA LEU A 54 4.95 11.69 6.80
C LEU A 54 6.15 11.19 6.00
N LEU A 55 5.95 10.23 5.10
CA LEU A 55 7.00 9.76 4.21
C LEU A 55 7.39 10.86 3.21
N ARG A 56 6.42 11.54 2.58
CA ARG A 56 6.62 12.60 1.58
C ARG A 56 7.50 13.74 2.10
N GLU A 57 7.43 14.07 3.39
CA GLU A 57 8.30 15.08 4.02
C GLU A 57 9.79 14.73 4.01
N LYS A 58 10.11 13.43 3.89
CA LYS A 58 11.48 12.90 3.91
C LYS A 58 12.01 12.52 2.53
N LEU A 59 11.17 12.61 1.51
CA LEU A 59 11.52 12.30 0.12
C LEU A 59 11.99 13.56 -0.60
N ASP A 60 12.92 13.39 -1.53
CA ASP A 60 13.22 14.43 -2.52
C ASP A 60 12.11 14.51 -3.58
N ASP A 61 12.19 15.52 -4.46
CA ASP A 61 11.11 15.78 -5.43
C ASP A 61 10.98 14.70 -6.50
N ASP A 62 12.05 13.99 -6.84
CA ASP A 62 11.97 12.89 -7.79
C ASP A 62 11.38 11.63 -7.14
N GLN A 63 11.75 11.35 -5.90
CA GLN A 63 11.14 10.28 -5.10
C GLN A 63 9.65 10.51 -4.89
N LYS A 64 9.20 11.75 -4.64
CA LYS A 64 7.76 12.07 -4.57
C LYS A 64 7.03 11.75 -5.87
N LYS A 65 7.61 12.12 -7.03
CA LYS A 65 7.04 11.78 -8.33
C LYS A 65 6.95 10.27 -8.53
N GLN A 66 7.96 9.50 -8.11
CA GLN A 66 7.92 8.04 -8.21
C GLN A 66 6.92 7.42 -7.23
N LEU A 67 6.71 8.03 -6.07
CA LEU A 67 5.68 7.60 -5.13
C LEU A 67 4.29 7.77 -5.74
N ASP A 68 4.03 8.89 -6.42
CA ASP A 68 2.77 9.15 -7.14
C ASP A 68 2.57 8.19 -8.32
N TRP A 69 3.64 7.94 -9.06
CA TRP A 69 3.64 6.95 -10.13
C TRP A 69 3.30 5.56 -9.58
N LEU A 70 3.92 5.15 -8.47
CA LEU A 70 3.68 3.84 -7.84
C LEU A 70 2.26 3.72 -7.29
N LYS A 71 1.74 4.77 -6.66
CA LYS A 71 0.35 4.81 -6.19
C LYS A 71 -0.64 4.60 -7.34
N THR A 72 -0.35 5.21 -8.49
CA THR A 72 -1.11 5.01 -9.73
C THR A 72 -0.87 3.63 -10.35
N ALA A 73 0.29 3.02 -10.09
CA ALA A 73 0.64 1.69 -10.55
C ALA A 73 -0.16 0.59 -9.85
N LEU A 74 -0.27 0.66 -8.53
CA LEU A 74 -0.75 -0.44 -7.71
C LEU A 74 -2.27 -0.64 -7.76
N THR A 75 -3.09 0.38 -8.05
CA THR A 75 -4.58 0.35 -8.15
C THR A 75 -5.34 -0.14 -6.91
N ASP A 76 -4.79 -1.09 -6.15
CA ASP A 76 -5.24 -1.56 -4.86
C ASP A 76 -4.62 -0.70 -3.76
N GLU A 77 -5.48 -0.10 -2.93
CA GLU A 77 -5.05 0.77 -1.83
C GLU A 77 -4.28 -0.02 -0.77
N GLY A 78 -4.59 -1.31 -0.57
CA GLY A 78 -3.91 -2.19 0.36
C GLY A 78 -2.46 -2.48 -0.03
N GLU A 79 -2.19 -2.70 -1.32
CA GLU A 79 -0.82 -2.87 -1.84
C GLU A 79 0.04 -1.62 -1.62
N PHE A 80 -0.53 -0.43 -1.86
CA PHE A 80 0.19 0.81 -1.60
C PHE A 80 0.44 1.04 -0.11
N ILE A 81 -0.52 0.75 0.76
CA ILE A 81 -0.33 0.83 2.22
C ILE A 81 0.79 -0.12 2.68
N LYS A 82 0.80 -1.38 2.20
CA LYS A 82 1.89 -2.33 2.51
C LYS A 82 3.26 -1.83 2.05
N PHE A 83 3.33 -1.16 0.91
CA PHE A 83 4.57 -0.53 0.47
C PHE A 83 5.05 0.52 1.49
N LEU A 84 4.15 1.37 2.00
CA LEU A 84 4.45 2.40 2.99
C LEU A 84 4.88 1.85 4.37
N GLU A 85 4.58 0.59 4.69
CA GLU A 85 5.00 -0.07 5.93
C GLU A 85 6.48 -0.50 5.93
N ASN A 86 7.18 -0.42 4.79
CA ASN A 86 8.59 -0.78 4.69
C ASN A 86 9.52 0.30 5.29
N ASP A 87 10.76 -0.11 5.58
CA ASP A 87 11.79 0.80 6.04
C ASP A 87 12.00 1.97 5.06
N GLU A 88 12.13 3.19 5.58
CA GLU A 88 12.30 4.41 4.79
C GLU A 88 13.47 4.29 3.79
N SER A 89 14.58 3.66 4.19
CA SER A 89 15.75 3.44 3.33
C SER A 89 15.44 2.50 2.16
N LYS A 90 14.63 1.46 2.38
CA LYS A 90 14.19 0.53 1.34
C LYS A 90 13.21 1.18 0.39
N ILE A 91 12.27 1.96 0.92
CA ILE A 91 11.34 2.77 0.12
C ILE A 91 12.13 3.72 -0.79
N LYS A 92 13.07 4.49 -0.25
CA LYS A 92 13.94 5.38 -1.04
C LYS A 92 14.73 4.62 -2.10
N GLY A 93 15.29 3.46 -1.75
CA GLY A 93 15.98 2.58 -2.69
C GLY A 93 15.10 2.16 -3.86
N ALA A 94 13.89 1.66 -3.57
CA ALA A 94 12.92 1.24 -4.57
C ALA A 94 12.46 2.40 -5.47
N LEU A 95 12.17 3.57 -4.89
CA LEU A 95 11.77 4.76 -5.66
C LEU A 95 12.90 5.25 -6.58
N ASN A 96 14.14 5.24 -6.12
CA ASN A 96 15.30 5.60 -6.94
C ASN A 96 15.52 4.59 -8.08
N HIS A 97 15.33 3.30 -7.81
CA HIS A 97 15.40 2.25 -8.82
C HIS A 97 14.33 2.43 -9.90
N ILE A 98 13.07 2.64 -9.49
CA ILE A 98 11.95 2.96 -10.38
C ILE A 98 12.28 4.14 -11.28
N LYS A 99 12.80 5.24 -10.71
CA LYS A 99 13.23 6.40 -11.50
C LYS A 99 14.26 6.01 -12.56
N SER A 100 15.33 5.34 -12.15
CA SER A 100 16.42 4.92 -13.04
C SER A 100 15.92 4.05 -14.19
N GLU A 101 15.00 3.11 -13.93
CA GLU A 101 14.43 2.26 -14.97
C GLU A 101 13.47 3.03 -15.89
N LEU A 102 12.65 3.93 -15.35
CA LEU A 102 11.78 4.79 -16.17
C LEU A 102 12.58 5.73 -17.08
N ASP A 103 13.73 6.23 -16.62
CA ASP A 103 14.64 7.05 -17.43
C ASP A 103 15.28 6.25 -18.57
N LYS A 104 15.38 4.91 -18.43
CA LYS A 104 15.86 4.01 -19.50
C LYS A 104 14.77 3.70 -20.53
N CYS A 105 13.50 3.76 -20.16
CA CYS A 105 12.36 3.55 -21.06
C CYS A 105 12.25 4.68 -22.11
N THR A 106 12.94 4.54 -23.24
CA THR A 106 13.10 5.58 -24.27
C THR A 106 12.94 5.00 -25.68
N GLY A 107 12.81 5.87 -26.70
CA GLY A 107 12.62 5.47 -28.10
C GLY A 107 11.15 5.38 -28.52
N GLU A 108 10.89 4.80 -29.70
CA GLU A 108 9.55 4.72 -30.30
C GLU A 108 8.56 3.88 -29.46
N ASN A 109 9.07 2.88 -28.73
CA ASN A 109 8.27 1.97 -27.91
C ASN A 109 8.21 2.36 -26.42
N ALA A 110 8.66 3.57 -26.05
CA ALA A 110 8.81 3.99 -24.66
C ALA A 110 7.53 3.84 -23.81
N ASP A 111 6.36 4.15 -24.37
CA ASP A 111 5.08 4.06 -23.64
C ASP A 111 4.69 2.61 -23.35
N GLN A 112 4.96 1.70 -24.29
CA GLN A 112 4.74 0.27 -24.10
C GLN A 112 5.72 -0.29 -23.06
N GLN A 113 6.99 0.11 -23.12
CA GLN A 113 8.00 -0.27 -22.15
C GLN A 113 7.63 0.16 -20.72
N LYS A 114 7.17 1.41 -20.55
CA LYS A 114 6.69 1.93 -19.25
C LYS A 114 5.48 1.16 -18.73
N THR A 115 4.57 0.78 -19.62
CA THR A 115 3.40 -0.04 -19.28
C THR A 115 3.84 -1.43 -18.81
N THR A 116 4.75 -2.08 -19.52
CA THR A 116 5.31 -3.38 -19.10
C THR A 116 6.08 -3.27 -17.78
N PHE A 117 6.88 -2.21 -17.61
CA PHE A 117 7.63 -1.97 -16.39
C PHE A 117 6.68 -1.80 -15.18
N LYS A 118 5.57 -1.08 -15.36
CA LYS A 118 4.51 -0.96 -14.35
C LYS A 118 3.97 -2.31 -13.89
N GLU A 119 3.66 -3.23 -14.82
CA GLU A 119 3.20 -4.59 -14.49
C GLU A 119 4.27 -5.39 -13.73
N ILE A 120 5.54 -5.28 -14.11
CA ILE A 120 6.65 -5.95 -13.42
C ILE A 120 6.80 -5.44 -11.98
N VAL A 121 6.74 -4.11 -11.77
CA VAL A 121 6.83 -3.51 -10.42
C VAL A 121 5.65 -3.95 -9.56
N LYS A 122 4.43 -4.01 -10.12
CA LYS A 122 3.26 -4.52 -9.40
C LYS A 122 3.48 -5.97 -8.95
N ALA A 123 3.84 -6.86 -9.88
CA ALA A 123 4.12 -8.25 -9.58
C ALA A 123 5.25 -8.44 -8.55
N ALA A 124 6.27 -7.57 -8.57
CA ALA A 124 7.36 -7.60 -7.60
C ALA A 124 6.87 -7.32 -6.17
N LEU A 125 5.88 -6.45 -6.00
CA LEU A 125 5.33 -6.02 -4.72
C LEU A 125 4.26 -6.97 -4.16
N GLU A 126 3.64 -7.82 -4.98
CA GLU A 126 2.73 -8.88 -4.52
C GLU A 126 3.42 -9.87 -3.56
N GLY A 127 4.74 -10.05 -3.68
CA GLY A 127 5.53 -10.99 -2.87
C GLY A 127 5.84 -10.53 -1.43
N ASN A 128 5.27 -9.42 -0.95
CA ASN A 128 5.57 -8.79 0.34
C ASN A 128 7.07 -8.52 0.60
N ASN A 129 7.90 -8.45 -0.45
CA ASN A 129 9.32 -8.12 -0.35
C ASN A 129 9.66 -6.98 -1.30
N ILE A 130 9.82 -5.77 -0.75
CA ILE A 130 10.19 -4.57 -1.50
C ILE A 130 11.51 -4.71 -2.26
N ASP A 131 12.43 -5.57 -1.80
CA ASP A 131 13.72 -5.78 -2.46
C ASP A 131 13.56 -6.39 -3.86
N ASN A 132 12.42 -7.02 -4.15
CA ASN A 132 12.09 -7.53 -5.48
C ASN A 132 11.95 -6.41 -6.52
N VAL A 133 11.60 -5.18 -6.10
CA VAL A 133 11.53 -4.02 -7.01
C VAL A 133 12.89 -3.76 -7.67
N ASN A 134 13.99 -4.04 -6.98
CA ASN A 134 15.35 -3.87 -7.52
C ASN A 134 15.66 -4.83 -8.69
N GLN A 135 14.84 -5.87 -8.89
CA GLN A 135 14.94 -6.80 -10.01
C GLN A 135 14.04 -6.40 -11.19
N ALA A 136 13.12 -5.46 -10.99
CA ALA A 136 12.27 -4.95 -12.06
C ALA A 136 13.11 -4.12 -13.02
N THR A 137 13.04 -4.41 -14.32
CA THR A 137 13.81 -3.67 -15.32
C THR A 137 12.91 -3.18 -16.44
N CYS A 138 13.23 -2.00 -16.98
CA CYS A 138 12.62 -1.55 -18.21
C CYS A 138 13.26 -2.27 -19.40
N ASN A 139 12.53 -3.20 -20.03
CA ASN A 139 13.04 -3.98 -21.15
C ASN A 139 13.09 -3.13 -22.44
N ASN A 140 14.29 -2.86 -22.92
CA ASN A 140 14.53 -2.24 -24.23
C ASN A 140 14.39 -3.23 -25.41
N GLN A 141 13.99 -4.48 -25.16
CA GLN A 141 13.82 -5.53 -26.17
C GLN A 141 12.36 -5.66 -26.60
N PHE A 142 11.86 -4.70 -27.37
CA PHE A 142 10.73 -4.90 -28.29
C PHE A 142 10.96 -4.07 -29.54
#